data_AF-A0A3D3TN67-F1
#
_entry.id   AF-A0A3D3TN67-F1
#
_cell.length_a   1.000
_cell.length_b   1.000
_cell.length_c   1.000
_cell.angle_alpha   90.00
_cell.angle_beta   90.00
_cell.angle_gamma   90.00
#
_symmetry.space_group_name_H-M   'P 1'
#
loop_
_entity.id
_entity.type
_entity.pdbx_description
1 polymer ?
#
loop_
_entity_poly.entity_id
_entity_poly.type
_entity_poly.pdbx_seq_one_letter_code
_entity_poly.pdbx_strand_id
1 'polypeptide(L)'
;MLYLLLAILSSSSIAMIFKVTEGRSYNRLAVTTFNYLSAFFIALIMIAVERPAIGPGGGSLAEVIVKGERLFSLTSSVVWGLSLGLVSGLFFFLSFIFYQKSVRESGASLSGAFGKLGILIPMILSLLVWKEYPE
;
A
#
# COMPACT_ATOMS: atom_id res chain seq x y z
N MET A 1 -13.89 7.69 -12.82
CA MET A 1 -13.75 8.84 -11.89
C MET A 1 -14.23 8.53 -10.47
N LEU A 2 -15.30 7.75 -10.27
CA LEU A 2 -15.80 7.39 -8.93
C LEU A 2 -14.73 6.78 -8.00
N TYR A 3 -13.93 5.82 -8.48
CA TYR A 3 -12.85 5.22 -7.68
C TYR A 3 -11.78 6.23 -7.24
N LEU A 4 -11.48 7.22 -8.07
CA LEU A 4 -10.53 8.28 -7.73
C LEU A 4 -11.09 9.16 -6.60
N LEU A 5 -12.37 9.50 -6.67
CA LEU A 5 -13.04 10.26 -5.62
C LEU A 5 -13.05 9.49 -4.30
N LEU A 6 -13.37 8.18 -4.34
CA LEU A 6 -13.30 7.31 -3.15
C LEU A 6 -11.88 7.22 -2.59
N ALA A 7 -10.86 7.13 -3.45
CA ALA A 7 -9.46 7.11 -3.04
C ALA A 7 -9.04 8.43 -2.37
N ILE A 8 -9.48 9.58 -2.90
CA ILE A 8 -9.23 10.89 -2.30
C ILE A 8 -9.89 10.99 -0.93
N LEU A 9 -11.18 10.60 -0.83
CA LEU A 9 -11.90 10.60 0.43
C LEU A 9 -11.21 9.71 1.47
N SER A 10 -10.91 8.46 1.11
CA SER A 10 -10.19 7.51 1.97
C SER A 10 -8.83 8.06 2.43
N SER A 11 -8.04 8.60 1.50
CA SER A 11 -6.73 9.21 1.82
C SER A 11 -6.87 10.40 2.77
N SER A 12 -7.88 11.24 2.60
CA SER A 12 -8.14 12.37 3.48
C SER A 12 -8.64 11.93 4.87
N SER A 13 -9.44 10.87 4.94
CA SER A 13 -9.96 10.30 6.19
C SER A 13 -8.84 9.80 7.10
N ILE A 14 -7.78 9.20 6.54
CA ILE A 14 -6.62 8.73 7.33
C ILE A 14 -6.00 9.89 8.12
N ALA A 15 -5.76 11.03 7.46
CA ALA A 15 -5.19 12.22 8.10
C ALA A 15 -6.08 12.73 9.25
N MET A 16 -7.39 12.73 9.04
CA MET A 16 -8.37 13.17 10.03
C MET A 16 -8.49 12.20 11.21
N ILE A 17 -8.48 10.88 10.94
CA ILE A 17 -8.47 9.85 12.00
C ILE A 17 -7.23 10.04 12.86
N PHE A 18 -6.03 10.15 12.25
CA PHE A 18 -4.80 10.34 13.00
C PHE A 18 -4.77 11.63 13.80
N LYS A 19 -5.34 12.73 13.26
CA LYS A 19 -5.49 13.98 14.01
C LYS A 19 -6.30 13.76 15.29
N VAL A 20 -7.42 13.05 15.20
CA VAL A 20 -8.30 12.79 16.33
C VAL A 20 -7.65 11.81 17.32
N THR A 21 -7.09 10.71 16.84
CA THR A 21 -6.51 9.67 17.69
C THR A 21 -5.26 10.16 18.41
N GLU A 22 -4.37 10.89 17.74
CA GLU A 22 -3.19 11.48 18.37
C GLU A 22 -3.55 12.63 19.32
N GLY A 23 -4.53 13.46 18.94
CA GLY A 23 -5.02 14.54 19.80
C GLY A 23 -5.63 14.04 21.11
N ARG A 24 -6.19 12.81 21.11
CA ARG A 24 -6.72 12.13 22.29
C ARG A 24 -5.75 11.13 22.92
N SER A 25 -4.51 11.05 22.44
CA SER A 25 -3.48 10.11 22.92
C SER A 25 -3.94 8.63 22.93
N TYR A 26 -4.69 8.21 21.91
CA TYR A 26 -5.06 6.81 21.73
C TYR A 26 -3.83 5.95 21.42
N ASN A 27 -3.97 4.63 21.62
CA ASN A 27 -2.89 3.70 21.33
C ASN A 27 -2.67 3.57 19.80
N ARG A 28 -1.54 4.11 19.32
CA ARG A 28 -1.09 4.04 17.92
C ARG A 28 -1.08 2.64 17.35
N LEU A 29 -0.56 1.68 18.12
CA LEU A 29 -0.47 0.29 17.69
C LEU A 29 -1.87 -0.29 17.50
N ALA A 30 -2.81 0.03 18.40
CA ALA A 30 -4.20 -0.42 18.25
C ALA A 30 -4.83 0.15 16.97
N VAL A 31 -4.68 1.46 16.72
CA VAL A 31 -5.21 2.11 15.50
C VAL A 31 -4.63 1.46 14.24
N THR A 32 -3.31 1.27 14.18
CA THR A 32 -2.65 0.62 13.03
C THR A 32 -3.07 -0.84 12.88
N THR A 33 -3.21 -1.59 13.97
CA THR A 33 -3.66 -2.99 13.93
C THR A 33 -5.08 -3.10 13.39
N PHE A 34 -6.02 -2.26 13.84
CA PHE A 34 -7.39 -2.26 13.31
C PHE A 34 -7.44 -1.86 11.82
N ASN A 35 -6.57 -0.96 11.37
CA ASN A 35 -6.41 -0.64 9.95
C ASN A 35 -5.98 -1.88 9.14
N TYR A 36 -4.95 -2.60 9.60
CA TYR A 36 -4.47 -3.82 8.93
C TYR A 36 -5.48 -4.95 8.95
N LEU A 37 -6.19 -5.12 10.07
CA LEU A 37 -7.26 -6.11 10.20
C LEU A 37 -8.41 -5.81 9.22
N SER A 38 -8.78 -4.54 9.07
CA SER A 38 -9.78 -4.12 8.09
C SER A 38 -9.33 -4.41 6.66
N ALA A 39 -8.09 -4.08 6.32
CA ALA A 39 -7.52 -4.37 5.00
C ALA A 39 -7.48 -5.88 4.72
N PHE A 40 -7.14 -6.70 5.72
CA PHE A 40 -7.16 -8.15 5.64
C PHE A 40 -8.56 -8.70 5.32
N PHE A 41 -9.60 -8.23 6.02
CA PHE A 41 -10.97 -8.66 5.73
C PHE A 41 -11.46 -8.22 4.36
N ILE A 42 -11.15 -6.99 3.94
CA ILE A 42 -11.48 -6.52 2.58
C ILE A 42 -10.77 -7.37 1.53
N ALA A 43 -9.49 -7.70 1.74
CA ALA A 43 -8.75 -8.58 0.83
C ALA A 43 -9.39 -9.98 0.73
N LEU A 44 -9.83 -10.56 1.86
CA LEU A 44 -10.56 -11.85 1.84
C LEU A 44 -11.86 -11.77 1.05
N ILE A 45 -12.63 -10.69 1.21
CA ILE A 45 -13.87 -10.48 0.45
C ILE A 45 -13.55 -10.36 -1.05
N MET A 46 -12.53 -9.59 -1.42
CA MET A 46 -12.12 -9.43 -2.82
C MET A 46 -11.72 -10.78 -3.44
N ILE A 47 -10.91 -11.58 -2.73
CA ILE A 47 -10.52 -12.92 -3.19
C ILE A 47 -11.74 -13.83 -3.37
N ALA A 48 -12.70 -13.79 -2.43
CA ALA A 48 -13.90 -14.61 -2.49
C ALA A 48 -14.83 -14.25 -3.66
N VAL A 49 -14.89 -12.96 -4.01
CA VAL A 49 -15.72 -12.44 -5.12
C VAL A 49 -15.06 -12.69 -6.48
N GLU A 50 -13.78 -12.37 -6.62
CA GLU A 50 -13.10 -12.38 -7.92
C GLU A 50 -12.61 -13.77 -8.33
N ARG A 51 -12.34 -14.66 -7.35
CA ARG A 51 -11.86 -16.04 -7.55
C ARG A 51 -10.74 -16.14 -8.60
N PRO A 52 -9.56 -15.54 -8.32
CA PRO A 52 -8.48 -15.46 -9.29
C PRO A 52 -8.07 -16.84 -9.81
N ALA A 53 -7.89 -16.95 -11.13
CA ALA A 53 -7.48 -18.18 -11.79
C ALA A 53 -6.06 -18.58 -11.35
N ILE A 54 -5.88 -19.87 -11.05
CA ILE A 54 -4.58 -20.44 -10.68
C ILE A 54 -4.14 -21.36 -11.81
N GLY A 55 -2.95 -21.13 -12.36
CA GLY A 55 -2.42 -21.89 -13.49
C GLY A 55 -1.68 -23.18 -13.09
N PRO A 56 -1.54 -24.14 -14.01
CA PRO A 56 -0.73 -25.34 -13.82
C PRO A 56 0.78 -25.03 -13.98
N GLY A 57 1.48 -24.76 -12.87
CA GLY A 57 2.95 -24.62 -12.84
C GLY A 57 3.44 -23.17 -12.97
N GLY A 58 4.49 -22.72 -12.27
CA GLY A 58 5.77 -23.40 -12.01
C GLY A 58 6.93 -22.74 -12.78
N GLY A 59 6.68 -21.65 -13.50
CA GLY A 59 7.70 -20.88 -14.21
C GLY A 59 8.61 -20.07 -13.28
N SER A 60 9.83 -19.82 -13.72
CA SER A 60 10.74 -18.87 -13.07
C SER A 60 10.13 -17.46 -13.07
N LEU A 61 10.56 -16.59 -12.15
CA LEU A 61 10.17 -15.18 -12.09
C LEU A 61 10.20 -14.48 -13.47
N ALA A 62 11.20 -14.81 -14.29
CA ALA A 62 11.38 -14.23 -15.60
C ALA A 62 10.26 -14.64 -16.58
N GLU A 63 9.77 -15.87 -16.51
CA GLU A 63 8.69 -16.34 -17.39
C GLU A 63 7.35 -15.66 -17.06
N VAL A 64 7.10 -15.38 -15.77
CA VAL A 64 5.84 -14.79 -15.32
C VAL A 64 5.85 -13.27 -15.40
N ILE A 65 6.91 -12.60 -14.93
CA ILE A 65 6.95 -11.13 -14.82
C ILE A 65 7.55 -10.47 -16.06
N VAL A 66 8.62 -11.04 -16.62
CA VAL A 66 9.36 -10.41 -17.74
C VAL A 66 8.74 -10.79 -19.08
N LYS A 67 8.40 -12.08 -19.26
CA LYS A 67 7.84 -12.59 -20.52
C LYS A 67 6.31 -12.60 -20.56
N GLY A 68 5.65 -12.72 -19.42
CA GLY A 68 4.18 -12.76 -19.34
C GLY A 68 3.55 -14.02 -19.97
N GLU A 69 4.30 -15.10 -20.12
CA GLU A 69 3.88 -16.30 -20.87
C GLU A 69 3.11 -17.31 -20.00
N ARG A 70 3.24 -17.22 -18.67
CA ARG A 70 2.68 -18.19 -17.71
C ARG A 70 2.07 -17.50 -16.50
N LEU A 71 1.11 -18.17 -15.87
CA LEU A 71 0.54 -17.75 -14.58
C LEU A 71 1.36 -18.34 -13.42
N PHE A 72 1.26 -17.72 -12.25
CA PHE A 72 1.83 -18.32 -11.04
C PHE A 72 1.06 -19.59 -10.66
N SER A 73 1.81 -20.63 -10.27
CA SER A 73 1.23 -21.78 -9.57
C SER A 73 0.69 -21.37 -8.19
N LEU A 74 -0.14 -22.20 -7.55
CA LEU A 74 -0.60 -21.95 -6.18
C LEU A 74 0.58 -21.70 -5.23
N THR A 75 1.59 -22.59 -5.24
CA THR A 75 2.77 -22.49 -4.38
C THR A 75 3.56 -21.21 -4.65
N SER A 76 3.81 -20.89 -5.92
CA SER A 76 4.53 -19.66 -6.30
C SER A 76 3.75 -18.41 -5.91
N SER A 77 2.43 -18.39 -6.10
CA SER A 77 1.55 -17.28 -5.74
C SER A 77 1.57 -17.01 -4.23
N VAL A 78 1.52 -18.07 -3.41
CA VAL A 78 1.61 -17.96 -1.96
C VAL A 78 2.97 -17.42 -1.53
N VAL A 79 4.06 -17.96 -2.06
CA VAL A 79 5.41 -17.49 -1.73
C VAL A 79 5.57 -16.01 -2.11
N TRP A 80 5.25 -15.63 -3.35
CA TRP A 80 5.40 -14.25 -3.81
C TRP A 80 4.47 -13.28 -3.09
N GLY A 81 3.20 -13.66 -2.90
CA GLY A 81 2.23 -12.84 -2.18
C GLY A 81 2.65 -12.58 -0.73
N LEU A 82 3.15 -13.61 -0.03
CA LEU A 82 3.64 -13.46 1.33
C LEU A 82 4.95 -12.66 1.38
N SER A 83 5.90 -12.91 0.48
CA SER A 83 7.18 -12.18 0.45
C SER A 83 6.97 -10.69 0.18
N LEU A 84 6.24 -10.33 -0.89
CA LEU A 84 5.96 -8.94 -1.23
C LEU A 84 5.03 -8.30 -0.20
N GLY A 85 4.03 -9.03 0.28
CA GLY A 85 3.09 -8.58 1.31
C GLY A 85 3.79 -8.28 2.63
N LEU A 86 4.77 -9.10 3.05
CA LEU A 86 5.53 -8.86 4.28
C LEU A 86 6.44 -7.65 4.15
N VAL A 87 7.19 -7.54 3.04
CA VAL A 87 8.09 -6.40 2.81
C VAL A 87 7.27 -5.11 2.71
N SER A 88 6.29 -5.05 1.81
CA SER A 88 5.43 -3.87 1.65
C SER A 88 4.63 -3.55 2.92
N GLY A 89 4.12 -4.59 3.60
CA GLY A 89 3.41 -4.47 4.86
C GLY A 89 4.26 -3.85 5.96
N LEU A 90 5.55 -4.20 6.06
CA LEU A 90 6.48 -3.57 7.00
C LEU A 90 6.70 -2.08 6.68
N PHE A 91 6.90 -1.73 5.40
CA PHE A 91 7.06 -0.34 4.97
C PHE A 91 5.80 0.49 5.27
N PHE A 92 4.61 -0.03 4.96
CA PHE A 92 3.35 0.66 5.29
C PHE A 92 3.14 0.78 6.79
N PHE A 93 3.53 -0.22 7.58
CA PHE A 93 3.36 -0.20 9.03
C PHE A 93 4.21 0.92 9.62
N LEU A 94 5.50 0.96 9.27
CA LEU A 94 6.42 2.03 9.68
C LEU A 94 5.95 3.40 9.19
N SER A 95 5.49 3.49 7.94
CA SER A 95 4.93 4.71 7.37
C SER A 95 3.75 5.23 8.18
N PHE A 96 2.80 4.38 8.59
CA PHE A 96 1.67 4.79 9.41
C PHE A 96 2.08 5.21 10.83
N ILE A 97 3.08 4.55 11.43
CA ILE A 97 3.59 4.95 12.75
C ILE A 97 4.28 6.32 12.67
N PHE A 98 5.12 6.54 11.66
CA PHE A 98 5.77 7.83 11.44
C PHE A 98 4.77 8.91 11.06
N TYR A 99 3.72 8.57 10.30
CA TYR A 99 2.67 9.52 9.97
C TYR A 99 1.89 9.95 11.21
N GLN A 100 1.47 9.01 12.06
CA GLN A 100 0.84 9.34 13.35
C GLN A 100 1.75 10.23 14.22
N LYS A 101 3.04 9.89 14.34
CA LYS A 101 4.01 10.72 15.07
C LYS A 101 4.11 12.13 14.49
N SER A 102 4.24 12.26 13.16
CA SER A 102 4.30 13.55 12.49
C SER A 102 3.02 14.35 12.70
N VAL A 103 1.83 13.72 12.66
CA VAL A 103 0.55 14.40 12.91
C VAL A 103 0.49 14.97 14.32
N ARG A 104 1.04 14.25 15.31
CA ARG A 104 1.12 14.75 16.69
C ARG A 104 2.07 15.93 16.85
N GLU A 105 3.21 15.91 16.17
CA GLU A 105 4.27 16.91 16.33
C GLU A 105 4.07 18.15 15.45
N SER A 106 3.54 17.98 14.24
CA SER A 106 3.44 19.01 13.20
C SER A 106 2.01 19.29 12.73
N GLY A 107 1.03 18.52 13.19
CA GLY A 107 -0.36 18.63 12.76
C GLY A 107 -0.66 17.98 11.41
N ALA A 108 -1.92 17.58 11.21
CA ALA A 108 -2.32 16.77 10.07
C ALA A 108 -2.10 17.41 8.69
N SER A 109 -2.19 18.74 8.59
CA SER A 109 -2.02 19.46 7.32
C SER A 109 -0.57 19.39 6.82
N LEU A 110 0.40 19.69 7.68
CA LEU A 110 1.83 19.67 7.31
C LEU A 110 2.29 18.25 7.05
N SER A 111 1.93 17.30 7.93
CA SER A 111 2.26 15.88 7.74
C SER A 111 1.68 15.33 6.43
N GLY A 112 0.45 15.71 6.09
CA GLY A 112 -0.18 15.35 4.81
C GLY A 112 0.56 15.93 3.61
N ALA A 113 0.88 17.22 3.63
CA ALA A 113 1.59 17.88 2.53
C ALA A 113 2.98 17.29 2.28
N PHE A 114 3.78 17.09 3.32
CA PHE A 114 5.09 16.44 3.21
C PHE A 114 4.98 14.98 2.76
N GLY A 115 3.96 14.24 3.21
CA GLY A 115 3.71 12.87 2.75
C GLY A 115 3.48 12.78 1.23
N LYS A 116 2.92 13.83 0.61
CA LYS A 116 2.73 13.88 -0.85
C LYS A 116 4.04 14.05 -1.62
N LEU A 117 5.11 14.57 -1.01
CA LEU A 117 6.44 14.62 -1.64
C LEU A 117 7.01 13.23 -1.94
N GLY A 118 6.46 12.17 -1.35
CA GLY A 118 6.78 10.78 -1.71
C GLY A 118 6.59 10.48 -3.21
N ILE A 119 5.77 11.25 -3.92
CA ILE A 119 5.60 11.14 -5.39
C ILE A 119 6.89 11.42 -6.17
N LEU A 120 7.86 12.12 -5.57
CA LEU A 120 9.14 12.39 -6.20
C LEU A 120 9.97 11.11 -6.40
N ILE A 121 9.82 10.11 -5.53
CA ILE A 121 10.57 8.85 -5.65
C ILE A 121 10.20 8.11 -6.96
N PRO A 122 8.93 7.77 -7.25
CA PRO A 122 8.58 7.13 -8.50
C PRO A 122 8.88 8.02 -9.72
N MET A 123 8.71 9.35 -9.61
CA MET A 123 9.08 10.28 -10.67
C MET A 123 10.58 10.19 -11.02
N ILE A 124 11.47 10.27 -10.03
CA ILE A 124 12.92 10.16 -10.23
C ILE A 124 13.28 8.79 -10.80
N LEU A 125 12.65 7.71 -10.33
CA LEU A 125 12.85 6.38 -10.90
C LEU A 125 12.41 6.29 -12.36
N SER A 126 11.29 6.91 -12.74
CA SER A 126 10.86 7.04 -14.15
C SER A 126 11.93 7.72 -15.00
N LEU A 127 12.46 8.85 -14.52
CA LEU A 127 13.51 9.61 -15.21
C LEU A 127 14.80 8.80 -15.40
N LEU A 128 15.21 8.03 -14.39
CA LEU A 128 16.48 7.30 -14.42
C LEU A 128 16.39 5.96 -15.17
N VAL A 129 15.31 5.21 -14.95
CA VAL A 129 15.16 3.85 -15.47
C VAL A 129 14.52 3.86 -16.86
N TRP A 130 13.44 4.61 -17.04
CA TRP A 130 12.71 4.68 -18.31
C TRP A 130 13.13 5.85 -19.21
N LYS A 131 13.94 6.79 -18.70
CA LYS A 131 14.36 8.00 -19.43
C LYS A 131 13.17 8.83 -19.93
N GLU A 132 12.09 8.83 -19.16
CA GLU A 132 10.90 9.63 -19.40
C GLU A 132 11.16 11.09 -18.99
N TYR A 133 11.86 11.84 -19.84
CA TYR A 133 12.07 13.26 -19.60
C TYR A 133 10.75 14.02 -19.75
N PRO A 134 10.45 14.99 -18.88
CA PRO A 134 9.29 15.84 -19.06
C PRO A 134 9.49 16.65 -20.33
N GLU A 135 8.47 16.70 -21.20
CA GLU A 135 8.42 17.63 -22.33
C GLU A 135 8.28 19.08 -21.85
#